data_AF-A0A653XLG0-F1
#
_entry.id   AF-A0A653XLG0-F1
#
_cell.length_a   1.000
_cell.length_b   1.000
_cell.length_c   1.000
_cell.angle_alpha   90.00
_cell.angle_beta   90.00
_cell.angle_gamma   90.00
#
_symmetry.space_group_name_H-M   'P 1'
#
loop_
_entity.id
_entity.type
_entity.pdbx_description
1 polymer ?
#
loop_
_entity_poly.entity_id
_entity_poly.type
_entity_poly.pdbx_seq_one_letter_code
_entity_poly.pdbx_strand_id
1 'polypeptide(L)'
;MRVIVIAATKRDGMAEAKNLDITPVAVVTPRTPNAAQGVVADRIMEASSLTPEMRDALVPGVLPSIVTTRGPVNMVAATEKAIEAGSAHLTDADAGAIEALRALARKIDAWDVIVEWALDDAAQTKGARPAVPQNDNVSISAYLKYCDQLGLSPVGRKALGVKDGGAGGKKAKLHALRGGKSA
;
A
#
# COMPACT_ATOMS: atom_id res chain seq x y z
N MET A 1 0.63 -2.41 18.41
CA MET A 1 -0.05 -3.30 17.45
C MET A 1 -1.08 -4.12 18.22
N ARG A 2 -2.35 -4.07 17.81
CA ARG A 2 -3.48 -4.76 18.45
C ARG A 2 -3.65 -6.13 17.80
N VAL A 3 -3.52 -7.20 18.58
CA VAL A 3 -3.55 -8.57 18.06
C VAL A 3 -4.66 -9.36 18.72
N ILE A 4 -5.50 -10.02 17.93
CA ILE A 4 -6.40 -11.07 18.42
C ILE A 4 -5.71 -12.41 18.26
N VAL A 5 -5.74 -13.23 19.30
CA VAL A 5 -5.18 -14.59 19.27
C VAL A 5 -6.33 -15.58 19.19
N ILE A 6 -6.31 -16.45 18.18
CA ILE A 6 -7.18 -17.63 18.12
C ILE A 6 -6.41 -18.84 18.63
N ALA A 7 -6.99 -19.58 19.58
CA ALA A 7 -6.33 -20.70 20.23
C ALA A 7 -7.33 -21.78 20.67
N ALA A 8 -6.83 -22.99 20.94
CA ALA A 8 -7.68 -24.05 21.49
C ALA A 8 -8.18 -23.73 22.90
N THR A 9 -7.31 -23.15 23.73
CA THR A 9 -7.68 -22.69 25.07
C THR A 9 -7.12 -21.30 25.34
N LYS A 10 -7.73 -20.58 26.30
CA LYS A 10 -7.23 -19.25 26.71
C LYS A 10 -5.82 -19.32 27.27
N ARG A 11 -5.49 -20.43 27.96
CA ARG A 11 -4.17 -20.63 28.56
C ARG A 11 -3.09 -20.74 27.49
N ASP A 12 -3.35 -21.53 26.45
CA ASP A 12 -2.39 -21.74 25.35
C ASP A 12 -2.20 -20.45 24.55
N GLY A 13 -3.30 -19.77 24.22
CA GLY A 13 -3.24 -18.48 23.51
C GLY A 13 -2.47 -17.41 24.28
N MET A 14 -2.66 -17.31 25.61
CA MET A 14 -1.90 -16.38 26.45
C MET A 14 -0.44 -16.78 26.62
N ALA A 15 -0.13 -18.07 26.74
CA ALA A 15 1.24 -18.56 26.88
C ALA A 15 2.05 -18.29 25.60
N GLU A 16 1.45 -18.56 24.44
CA GLU A 16 2.10 -18.32 23.16
C GLU A 16 2.25 -16.84 22.84
N ALA A 17 1.23 -16.02 23.14
CA ALA A 17 1.35 -14.57 23.04
C ALA A 17 2.48 -14.03 23.92
N LYS A 18 2.60 -14.52 25.16
CA LYS A 18 3.69 -14.16 26.07
C LYS A 18 5.07 -14.57 25.54
N ASN A 19 5.20 -15.76 24.94
CA ASN A 19 6.45 -16.22 24.34
C ASN A 19 6.90 -15.35 23.17
N LEU A 20 5.95 -14.70 22.49
CA LEU A 20 6.19 -13.78 21.38
C LEU A 20 6.24 -12.31 21.81
N ASP A 21 6.19 -12.03 23.12
CA ASP A 21 6.11 -10.67 23.69
C ASP A 21 4.93 -9.84 23.14
N ILE A 22 3.80 -10.51 22.88
CA ILE A 22 2.56 -9.91 22.39
C ILE A 22 1.57 -9.81 23.54
N THR A 23 1.00 -8.62 23.74
CA THR A 23 -0.16 -8.42 24.61
C THR A 23 -1.44 -8.46 23.78
N PRO A 24 -2.23 -9.56 23.82
CA PRO A 24 -3.40 -9.70 22.98
C PRO A 24 -4.55 -8.81 23.48
N VAL A 25 -5.29 -8.21 22.55
CA VAL A 25 -6.51 -7.44 22.88
C VAL A 25 -7.71 -8.35 23.15
N ALA A 26 -7.69 -9.55 22.57
CA ALA A 26 -8.64 -10.62 22.87
C ALA A 26 -8.01 -11.99 22.57
N VAL A 27 -8.48 -13.00 23.31
CA VAL A 27 -8.16 -14.41 23.05
C VAL A 27 -9.46 -15.15 22.77
N VAL A 28 -9.59 -15.64 21.53
CA VAL A 28 -10.78 -16.30 21.00
C VAL A 28 -10.55 -17.80 20.99
N THR A 29 -11.52 -18.55 21.48
CA THR A 29 -11.44 -20.00 21.66
C THR A 29 -12.79 -20.63 21.38
N PRO A 30 -12.92 -21.96 21.16
CA PRO A 30 -14.21 -22.59 20.95
C PRO A 30 -15.18 -22.40 22.13
N ARG A 31 -14.66 -22.26 23.36
CA ARG A 31 -15.47 -21.97 24.54
C ARG A 31 -15.90 -20.51 24.64
N THR A 32 -15.22 -19.60 23.94
CA THR A 32 -15.52 -18.17 23.92
C THR A 32 -15.37 -17.60 22.51
N PRO A 33 -16.24 -18.02 21.57
CA PRO A 33 -16.10 -17.66 20.15
C PRO A 33 -16.31 -16.16 19.92
N ASN A 34 -17.10 -15.50 20.78
CA ASN A 34 -17.45 -14.09 20.67
C ASN A 34 -16.50 -13.16 21.45
N ALA A 35 -15.35 -13.66 21.93
CA ALA A 35 -14.45 -12.86 22.77
C ALA A 35 -13.83 -11.64 22.05
N ALA A 36 -13.84 -11.62 20.71
CA ALA A 36 -13.38 -10.50 19.90
C ALA A 36 -14.48 -9.51 19.52
N GLN A 37 -15.74 -9.76 19.89
CA GLN A 37 -16.86 -8.91 19.49
C GLN A 37 -16.73 -7.51 20.12
N GLY A 38 -16.79 -6.48 19.28
CA GLY A 38 -16.61 -5.09 19.73
C GLY A 38 -15.15 -4.69 20.01
N VAL A 39 -14.19 -5.58 19.76
CA VAL A 39 -12.76 -5.31 19.86
C VAL A 39 -12.22 -4.95 18.47
N VAL A 40 -11.27 -4.02 18.42
CA VAL A 40 -10.60 -3.59 17.18
C VAL A 40 -9.17 -4.11 17.18
N ALA A 41 -8.77 -4.81 16.11
CA ALA A 41 -7.44 -5.40 15.99
C ALA A 41 -6.80 -5.17 14.61
N ASP A 42 -5.47 -5.11 14.58
CA ASP A 42 -4.70 -4.92 13.34
C ASP A 42 -4.37 -6.26 12.67
N ARG A 43 -4.31 -7.34 13.47
CA ARG A 43 -3.90 -8.67 13.00
C ARG A 43 -4.54 -9.81 13.81
N ILE A 44 -4.76 -10.95 13.16
CA ILE A 44 -5.08 -12.24 13.79
C ILE A 44 -3.80 -13.08 13.89
N MET A 45 -3.56 -13.65 15.06
CA MET A 45 -2.51 -14.62 15.32
C MET A 45 -3.13 -15.97 15.63
N GLU A 46 -2.63 -17.01 14.97
CA GLU A 46 -3.08 -18.38 15.19
C GLU A 46 -2.09 -19.07 16.12
N ALA A 47 -2.59 -19.58 17.25
CA ALA A 47 -1.77 -20.34 18.16
C ALA A 47 -1.47 -21.73 17.58
N SER A 48 -0.28 -22.25 17.84
CA SER A 48 0.13 -23.62 17.51
C SER A 48 -0.81 -24.71 18.03
N SER A 49 -1.58 -24.41 19.08
CA SER A 49 -2.61 -25.30 19.66
C SER A 49 -3.86 -25.48 18.79
N LEU A 50 -4.02 -24.72 17.71
CA LEU A 50 -5.24 -24.65 16.90
C LEU A 50 -5.27 -25.75 15.81
N THR A 51 -6.37 -26.52 15.72
CA THR A 51 -6.59 -27.40 14.57
C THR A 51 -7.26 -26.65 13.41
N PRO A 52 -7.18 -27.15 12.17
CA PRO A 52 -7.86 -26.55 11.01
C PRO A 52 -9.37 -26.40 11.20
N GLU A 53 -10.02 -27.39 11.80
CA GLU A 53 -11.47 -27.38 12.03
C GLU A 53 -11.86 -26.28 13.04
N MET A 54 -11.04 -26.10 14.07
CA MET A 54 -11.24 -25.07 15.09
C MET A 54 -10.99 -23.67 14.51
N ARG A 55 -10.01 -23.54 13.62
CA ARG A 55 -9.74 -22.31 12.89
C ARG A 55 -10.95 -21.91 12.06
N ASP A 56 -11.47 -22.81 11.23
CA ASP A 56 -12.59 -22.53 10.33
C ASP A 56 -13.86 -22.15 11.10
N ALA A 57 -14.06 -22.72 12.29
CA ALA A 57 -15.17 -22.37 13.17
C ALA A 57 -15.02 -20.98 13.82
N LEU A 58 -13.79 -20.54 14.12
CA LEU A 58 -13.53 -19.29 14.87
C LEU A 58 -13.30 -18.08 13.97
N VAL A 59 -12.68 -18.27 12.80
CA VAL A 59 -12.34 -17.19 11.86
C VAL A 59 -13.55 -16.28 11.53
N PRO A 60 -14.76 -16.79 11.21
CA PRO A 60 -15.91 -15.94 10.91
C PRO A 60 -16.28 -14.95 12.03
N GLY A 61 -16.06 -15.32 13.30
CA GLY A 61 -16.35 -14.45 14.45
C GLY A 61 -15.28 -13.40 14.72
N VAL A 62 -14.06 -13.59 14.20
CA VAL A 62 -12.91 -12.69 14.43
C VAL A 62 -12.70 -11.72 13.26
N LEU A 63 -13.09 -12.13 12.04
CA LEU A 63 -12.94 -11.29 10.85
C LEU A 63 -13.57 -9.89 10.97
N PRO A 64 -14.77 -9.69 11.55
CA PRO A 64 -15.33 -8.34 11.70
C PRO A 64 -14.49 -7.41 12.59
N SER A 65 -13.63 -7.97 13.44
CA SER A 65 -12.78 -7.24 14.38
C SER A 65 -11.42 -6.86 13.76
N ILE A 66 -11.11 -7.35 12.55
CA ILE A 66 -9.89 -6.93 11.85
C ILE A 66 -10.12 -5.57 11.20
N VAL A 67 -9.30 -4.60 11.56
CA VAL A 67 -9.13 -3.41 10.74
C VAL A 67 -8.34 -3.86 9.52
N THR A 68 -8.97 -3.83 8.35
CA THR A 68 -8.25 -3.88 7.07
C THR A 68 -7.50 -2.57 6.89
N THR A 69 -6.46 -2.37 7.70
CA THR A 69 -5.48 -1.33 7.45
C THR A 69 -4.69 -1.75 6.20
N ARG A 70 -5.24 -1.47 5.01
CA ARG A 70 -4.39 -0.75 4.07
C ARG A 70 -4.00 0.50 4.86
N GLY A 71 -2.74 0.58 5.31
CA GLY A 71 -2.25 1.84 5.86
C GLY A 71 -2.63 2.96 4.88
N PRO A 72 -2.93 4.18 5.36
CA PRO A 72 -3.36 5.27 4.49
C PRO A 72 -2.42 5.30 3.29
N VAL A 73 -2.99 5.14 2.10
CA VAL A 73 -2.20 5.14 0.87
C VAL A 73 -1.53 6.51 0.84
N ASN A 74 -0.21 6.53 0.93
CA ASN A 74 0.56 7.75 0.84
C ASN A 74 1.17 7.77 -0.56
N MET A 75 0.39 8.28 -1.51
CA MET A 75 0.78 8.40 -2.90
C MET A 75 2.04 9.26 -3.01
N VAL A 76 2.17 10.33 -2.23
CA VAL A 76 3.38 11.16 -2.23
C VAL A 76 4.63 10.31 -1.93
N ALA A 77 4.61 9.54 -0.85
CA ALA A 77 5.73 8.68 -0.47
C ALA A 77 6.02 7.59 -1.51
N ALA A 78 4.98 7.04 -2.15
CA ALA A 78 5.14 6.08 -3.23
C ALA A 78 5.75 6.73 -4.49
N THR A 79 5.34 7.95 -4.82
CA THR A 79 5.86 8.74 -5.94
C THR A 79 7.34 9.07 -5.74
N GLU A 80 7.75 9.54 -4.56
CA GLU A 80 9.16 9.85 -4.29
C GLU A 80 10.04 8.61 -4.40
N LYS A 81 9.61 7.46 -3.87
CA LYS A 81 10.34 6.19 -4.04
C LYS A 81 10.48 5.79 -5.51
N ALA A 82 9.46 6.02 -6.32
CA ALA A 82 9.51 5.73 -7.75
C ALA A 82 10.51 6.66 -8.47
N ILE A 83 10.49 7.96 -8.17
CA ILE A 83 11.43 8.94 -8.71
C ILE A 83 12.88 8.59 -8.32
N GLU A 84 13.11 8.25 -7.05
CA GLU A 84 14.41 7.84 -6.54
C GLU A 84 14.93 6.60 -7.28
N ALA A 85 14.07 5.59 -7.47
CA ALA A 85 14.41 4.39 -8.26
C ALA A 85 14.66 4.70 -9.74
N GLY A 86 14.06 5.77 -10.27
CA GLY A 86 14.28 6.25 -11.64
C GLY A 86 15.49 7.17 -11.82
N SER A 87 16.23 7.47 -10.74
CA SER A 87 17.35 8.43 -10.76
C SER A 87 18.46 8.11 -11.77
N ALA A 88 18.58 6.85 -12.21
CA ALA A 88 19.55 6.43 -13.21
C ALA A 88 19.28 6.96 -14.63
N HIS A 89 18.03 7.32 -14.96
CA HIS A 89 17.63 7.76 -16.30
C HIS A 89 16.87 9.08 -16.35
N LEU A 90 16.39 9.58 -15.21
CA LEU A 90 15.77 10.90 -15.10
C LEU A 90 16.83 12.01 -15.18
N THR A 91 16.45 13.13 -15.79
CA THR A 91 17.32 14.29 -16.02
C THR A 91 16.64 15.59 -15.59
N ASP A 92 17.38 16.69 -15.56
CA ASP A 92 16.83 18.03 -15.26
C ASP A 92 15.72 18.44 -16.24
N ALA A 93 15.71 17.90 -17.46
CA ALA A 93 14.65 18.14 -18.44
C ALA A 93 13.29 17.57 -17.99
N ASP A 94 13.29 16.58 -17.09
CA ASP A 94 12.09 15.93 -16.57
C ASP A 94 11.49 16.66 -15.35
N ALA A 95 12.15 17.69 -14.83
CA ALA A 95 11.77 18.38 -13.59
C ALA A 95 10.32 18.87 -13.60
N GLY A 96 9.84 19.42 -14.73
CA GLY A 96 8.46 19.87 -14.85
C GLY A 96 7.44 18.74 -14.77
N ALA A 97 7.73 17.59 -15.39
CA ALA A 97 6.87 16.41 -15.34
C ALA A 97 6.90 15.74 -13.95
N ILE A 98 8.05 15.76 -13.27
CA ILE A 98 8.20 15.30 -11.89
C ILE A 98 7.36 16.16 -10.94
N GLU A 99 7.41 17.48 -11.04
CA GLU A 99 6.59 18.36 -10.20
C GLU A 99 5.09 18.22 -10.47
N ALA A 100 4.70 18.02 -11.73
CA ALA A 100 3.31 17.70 -12.07
C ALA A 100 2.85 16.38 -11.44
N LEU A 101 3.70 15.35 -11.47
CA LEU A 101 3.43 14.06 -10.83
C LEU A 101 3.28 14.19 -9.31
N ARG A 102 4.16 14.98 -8.66
CA ARG A 102 4.09 15.30 -7.22
C ARG A 102 2.80 16.03 -6.85
N ALA A 103 2.39 16.99 -7.67
CA ALA A 103 1.14 17.73 -7.45
C ALA A 103 -0.09 16.81 -7.55
N LEU A 104 -0.10 15.89 -8.51
CA LEU A 104 -1.15 14.88 -8.63
C LEU A 104 -1.17 13.92 -7.44
N ALA A 105 -0.01 13.46 -6.98
CA ALA A 105 0.09 12.60 -5.79
C ALA A 105 -0.50 13.27 -4.54
N ARG A 106 -0.14 14.55 -4.29
CA ARG A 106 -0.71 15.34 -3.19
C ARG A 106 -2.22 15.50 -3.31
N LYS A 107 -2.73 15.71 -4.52
CA LYS A 107 -4.17 15.85 -4.76
C LYS A 107 -4.92 14.55 -4.47
N ILE A 108 -4.34 13.40 -4.84
CA ILE A 108 -4.94 12.09 -4.56
C ILE A 108 -4.97 11.83 -3.05
N ASP A 109 -3.87 12.04 -2.34
CA ASP A 109 -3.81 11.85 -0.88
C ASP A 109 -4.76 12.81 -0.13
N ALA A 110 -4.84 14.07 -0.58
CA ALA A 110 -5.72 15.06 0.04
C ALA A 110 -7.21 14.71 -0.13
N TRP A 111 -7.58 13.96 -1.16
CA TRP A 111 -8.97 13.58 -1.39
C TRP A 111 -9.52 12.71 -0.26
N ASP A 112 -8.75 11.73 0.22
CA ASP A 112 -9.17 10.86 1.31
C ASP A 112 -9.40 11.67 2.60
N VAL A 113 -8.52 12.64 2.89
CA VAL A 113 -8.64 13.55 4.04
C VAL A 113 -9.87 14.45 3.93
N ILE A 114 -10.14 15.01 2.73
CA ILE A 114 -11.32 15.86 2.49
C ILE A 114 -12.61 15.06 2.69
N VAL A 115 -12.65 13.80 2.22
CA VAL A 115 -13.80 12.93 2.40
C VAL A 115 -14.00 12.57 3.87
N GLU A 116 -12.93 12.27 4.60
CA GLU A 116 -12.96 12.02 6.04
C GLU A 116 -13.55 13.21 6.80
N TRP A 117 -13.04 14.42 6.57
CA TRP A 117 -13.59 15.64 7.19
C TRP A 117 -15.07 15.86 6.85
N ALA A 118 -15.46 15.66 5.58
CA ALA A 118 -16.86 15.82 5.17
C ALA A 118 -17.80 14.79 5.82
N LEU A 119 -17.31 13.58 6.10
CA LEU A 119 -18.06 12.55 6.83
C LEU A 119 -18.20 12.92 8.31
N ASP A 120 -17.13 13.39 8.93
CA ASP A 120 -17.12 13.82 10.33
C ASP A 120 -18.08 15.00 10.56
N ASP A 121 -18.07 16.00 9.67
CA ASP A 121 -18.98 17.14 9.72
C ASP A 121 -20.45 16.70 9.58
N ALA A 122 -20.73 15.76 8.67
CA ALA A 122 -22.08 15.22 8.49
C ALA A 122 -22.54 14.39 9.70
N ALA A 123 -21.64 13.68 10.37
CA ALA A 123 -21.96 12.90 11.56
C ALA A 123 -22.40 13.79 12.73
N GLN A 124 -21.94 15.04 12.79
CA GLN A 124 -22.33 16.02 13.81
C GLN A 124 -23.74 16.60 13.58
N THR A 125 -24.31 16.44 12.37
CA THR A 125 -25.63 16.98 12.03
C THR A 125 -26.59 15.86 11.61
N LYS A 126 -27.59 15.56 12.45
CA LYS A 126 -28.54 14.48 12.20
C LYS A 126 -29.28 14.64 10.86
N GLY A 127 -29.06 13.71 9.93
CA GLY A 127 -29.70 13.67 8.62
C GLY A 127 -29.02 14.51 7.53
N ALA A 128 -27.86 15.13 7.82
CA ALA A 128 -27.08 15.83 6.81
C ALA A 128 -26.35 14.85 5.88
N ARG A 129 -26.17 15.26 4.62
CA ARG A 129 -25.33 14.53 3.65
C ARG A 129 -23.92 15.13 3.67
N PRO A 130 -22.86 14.32 3.57
CA PRO A 130 -21.49 14.81 3.45
C PRO A 130 -21.33 15.79 2.29
N ALA A 131 -20.82 16.98 2.58
CA ALA A 131 -20.54 18.00 1.58
C ALA A 131 -19.14 17.78 0.98
N VAL A 132 -19.03 16.77 0.13
CA VAL A 132 -17.78 16.51 -0.61
C VAL A 132 -17.72 17.38 -1.88
N PRO A 133 -16.58 18.00 -2.22
CA PRO A 133 -16.38 18.66 -3.50
C PRO A 133 -16.61 17.69 -4.68
N GLN A 134 -16.74 18.20 -5.90
CA GLN A 134 -16.87 17.32 -7.06
C GLN A 134 -15.59 16.49 -7.24
N ASN A 135 -15.73 15.16 -7.23
CA ASN A 135 -14.60 14.25 -7.41
C ASN A 135 -14.01 14.40 -8.82
N ASP A 136 -12.69 14.61 -8.91
CA ASP A 136 -11.96 14.65 -10.16
C ASP A 136 -11.54 13.23 -10.60
N ASN A 137 -12.20 12.71 -11.62
CA ASN A 137 -11.94 11.39 -12.19
C ASN A 137 -10.73 11.35 -13.14
N VAL A 138 -10.08 12.48 -13.41
CA VAL A 138 -8.95 12.56 -14.36
C VAL A 138 -7.59 12.47 -13.65
N SER A 139 -7.50 12.85 -12.38
CA SER A 139 -6.22 12.90 -11.64
C SER A 139 -5.46 11.57 -11.64
N ILE A 140 -6.15 10.44 -11.42
CA ILE A 140 -5.53 9.11 -11.38
C ILE A 140 -5.03 8.70 -12.77
N SER A 141 -5.83 8.93 -13.82
CA SER A 141 -5.43 8.56 -15.19
C SER A 141 -4.26 9.41 -15.69
N ALA A 142 -4.27 10.71 -15.37
CA ALA A 142 -3.15 11.61 -15.63
C ALA A 142 -1.88 11.17 -14.88
N TYR A 143 -2.00 10.82 -13.59
CA TYR A 143 -0.89 10.33 -12.76
C TYR A 143 -0.21 9.11 -13.39
N LEU A 144 -1.00 8.10 -13.80
CA LEU A 144 -0.47 6.89 -14.44
C LEU A 144 0.23 7.21 -15.76
N LYS A 145 -0.31 8.15 -16.56
CA LYS A 145 0.31 8.60 -17.80
C LYS A 145 1.68 9.26 -17.57
N TYR A 146 1.81 10.12 -16.56
CA TYR A 146 3.10 10.72 -16.20
C TYR A 146 4.09 9.65 -15.74
N CYS A 147 3.66 8.67 -14.94
CA CYS A 147 4.50 7.53 -14.56
C CYS A 147 5.02 6.74 -15.79
N ASP A 148 4.20 6.54 -16.81
CA ASP A 148 4.62 5.88 -18.05
C ASP A 148 5.61 6.74 -18.84
N GLN A 149 5.32 8.05 -18.99
CA GLN A 149 6.15 8.98 -19.74
C GLN A 149 7.55 9.18 -19.12
N LEU A 150 7.64 9.12 -17.79
CA LEU A 150 8.89 9.22 -17.04
C LEU A 150 9.64 7.88 -16.90
N GLY A 151 9.08 6.78 -17.42
CA GLY A 151 9.68 5.46 -17.26
C GLY A 151 9.67 4.95 -15.82
N LEU A 152 8.72 5.38 -15.00
CA LEU A 152 8.56 4.90 -13.62
C LEU A 152 7.78 3.58 -13.56
N SER A 153 6.99 3.28 -14.60
CA SER A 153 6.31 2.00 -14.76
C SER A 153 7.13 0.99 -15.58
N PRO A 154 6.87 -0.32 -15.45
CA PRO A 154 7.49 -1.34 -16.32
C PRO A 154 7.23 -1.09 -17.82
N VAL A 155 6.02 -0.61 -18.16
CA VAL A 155 5.63 -0.29 -19.53
C VAL A 155 6.40 0.92 -20.04
N GLY A 156 6.49 1.98 -19.23
CA GLY A 156 7.27 3.17 -19.54
C GLY A 156 8.75 2.88 -19.75
N ARG A 157 9.38 2.10 -18.86
CA ARG A 157 10.79 1.68 -19.01
C ARG A 157 11.04 0.94 -20.31
N LYS A 158 10.15 0.01 -20.66
CA LYS A 158 10.22 -0.75 -21.91
C LYS A 158 10.10 0.16 -23.13
N ALA A 159 9.17 1.11 -23.12
CA ALA A 159 8.96 2.05 -24.22
C ALA A 159 10.15 3.00 -24.44
N LEU A 160 10.78 3.45 -23.35
CA LEU A 160 11.95 4.34 -23.41
C LEU A 160 13.27 3.60 -23.68
N GLY A 161 13.25 2.26 -23.68
CA GLY A 161 14.46 1.45 -23.85
C GLY A 161 15.49 1.67 -22.74
N VAL A 162 15.03 2.06 -21.55
CA VAL A 162 15.84 2.15 -20.33
C VAL A 162 16.27 0.73 -19.99
N LYS A 163 17.59 0.45 -20.09
CA LYS A 163 18.14 -0.86 -19.74
C LYS A 163 18.43 -0.86 -18.24
N ASP A 164 17.88 -1.82 -17.51
CA ASP A 164 18.31 -2.12 -16.14
C ASP A 164 19.82 -2.39 -16.14
N GLY A 165 20.60 -1.46 -15.56
CA GLY A 165 21.95 -1.67 -15.03
C GLY A 165 23.04 -2.39 -15.87
N GLY A 166 22.87 -2.60 -17.18
CA GLY A 166 23.82 -3.36 -18.00
C GLY A 166 24.79 -2.47 -18.78
N ALA A 167 25.96 -2.17 -18.20
CA ALA A 167 27.07 -1.56 -18.91
C ALA A 167 27.45 -2.40 -20.16
N GLY A 168 27.59 -1.77 -21.33
CA GLY A 168 28.37 -2.33 -22.45
C GLY A 168 27.73 -2.40 -23.84
N GLY A 169 26.41 -2.21 -23.99
CA GLY A 169 25.79 -2.48 -25.30
C GLY A 169 25.91 -1.38 -26.36
N LYS A 170 25.68 -0.11 -25.99
CA LYS A 170 25.51 0.98 -26.98
C LYS A 170 26.82 1.65 -27.40
N LYS A 171 27.83 1.75 -26.52
CA LYS A 171 29.15 2.33 -26.87
C LYS A 171 29.94 1.43 -27.83
N ALA A 172 29.89 0.11 -27.66
CA ALA A 172 30.56 -0.85 -28.56
C ALA A 172 30.01 -0.76 -30.00
N LYS A 173 28.69 -0.56 -30.15
CA LYS A 173 28.05 -0.47 -31.47
C LYS A 173 28.38 0.84 -32.19
N LEU A 174 28.59 1.94 -31.45
CA LEU A 174 28.99 3.23 -32.02
C LEU A 174 30.46 3.25 -32.48
N HIS A 175 31.35 2.57 -31.76
CA HIS A 175 32.75 2.41 -32.18
C HIS A 175 32.89 1.52 -33.42
N ALA A 176 32.08 0.46 -33.54
CA ALA A 176 32.06 -0.40 -34.73
C ALA A 176 31.59 0.35 -36.01
N LEU A 177 30.64 1.27 -35.87
CA LEU A 177 30.12 2.08 -36.99
C LEU A 177 31.09 3.20 -37.43
N ARG A 178 31.92 3.74 -36.52
CA ARG A 178 32.93 4.76 -36.86
C ARG A 178 34.25 4.17 -37.37
N GLY A 179 34.56 2.92 -37.04
CA GLY A 179 35.79 2.24 -37.52
C GLY A 179 35.71 1.69 -38.95
N GLY A 180 34.53 1.63 -39.56
CA GLY A 180 34.31 1.00 -40.87
C GLY A 180 34.45 1.93 -42.09
N LYS A 181 34.98 3.15 -41.93
CA LYS A 181 35.12 4.11 -43.05
C LYS A 181 36.56 4.59 -43.19
N SER A 182 37.45 3.67 -43.55
CA SER A 182 38.75 3.92 -44.18
C SER A 182 39.28 2.62 -44.77
N ALA A 183 38.86 2.32 -46.00
CA ALA A 183 39.56 1.56 -47.04
C ALA A 183 38.67 1.55 -48.28
#